data_AF-A0A8E0NCM7-F1
#
_entry.id   AF-A0A8E0NCM7-F1
#
_cell.length_a   1.000
_cell.length_b   1.000
_cell.length_c   1.000
_cell.angle_alpha   90.00
_cell.angle_beta   90.00
_cell.angle_gamma   90.00
#
_symmetry.space_group_name_H-M   'P 1'
#
loop_
_entity.id
_entity.type
_entity.pdbx_description
1 polymer ?
#
loop_
_entity_poly.entity_id
_entity_poly.type
_entity_poly.pdbx_seq_one_letter_code
_entity_poly.pdbx_strand_id
1 'polypeptide(L)'
;MNGLNTLNDTTYVVADRTANTFVLSGSNPRGQSYSSGGTAWCADYGCQYFTYTGRWGAERTSQISTCVSERTGADAYTDRSPAEARVGANYPIPGNNCPSNALVPLTSDRTYLTQQIGQLTAGGSTAGQVGLAWGWYAVSPNFNSLWPSTMNRAAAYGSNNLLKVVVMMTDGEFNTPYCDGVIAQNAGAGSGDTNWHNRCDAQNGSPFQQAVELCDAMKDEDIIIYTVGLDVANANDDTPNVVDTAREVIESCATSADHVYLPSGDTDLREAFRAIARSISDLRIAR
;
A
#
# COMPACT_ATOMS: atom_id res chain seq x y z
N MET A 1 13.09 9.86 29.09
CA MET A 1 13.97 10.38 30.17
C MET A 1 13.10 10.62 31.38
N ASN A 2 13.13 9.78 32.42
CA ASN A 2 12.30 10.00 33.61
C ASN A 2 12.91 11.11 34.49
N GLY A 3 12.22 12.25 34.64
CA GLY A 3 12.68 13.39 35.46
C GLY A 3 12.99 14.68 34.69
N LEU A 4 13.07 14.61 33.36
CA LEU A 4 13.18 15.76 32.44
C LEU A 4 11.90 15.88 31.61
N ASN A 5 10.77 16.15 32.29
CA ASN A 5 9.44 16.14 31.66
C ASN A 5 9.31 17.17 30.53
N THR A 6 10.16 18.21 30.50
CA THR A 6 10.21 19.21 29.42
C THR A 6 10.73 18.67 28.10
N LEU A 7 11.32 17.46 28.09
CA LEU A 7 11.84 16.83 26.88
C LEU A 7 10.92 15.73 26.33
N ASN A 8 9.91 15.30 27.10
CA ASN A 8 9.01 14.24 26.67
C ASN A 8 8.13 14.73 25.52
N ASP A 9 7.84 13.84 24.58
CA ASP A 9 6.94 14.06 23.43
C ASP A 9 7.28 15.32 22.59
N THR A 10 8.57 15.69 22.57
CA THR A 10 9.08 16.84 21.82
C THR A 10 10.18 16.39 20.86
N THR A 11 10.12 16.85 19.62
CA THR A 11 11.17 16.61 18.61
C THR A 11 12.26 17.67 18.73
N TYR A 12 13.52 17.26 18.52
CA TYR A 12 14.67 18.14 18.58
C TYR A 12 15.63 17.82 17.43
N VAL A 13 16.26 18.86 16.89
CA VAL A 13 17.38 18.68 15.96
C VAL A 13 18.60 18.18 16.74
N VAL A 14 19.12 17.03 16.34
CA VAL A 14 20.29 16.41 16.96
C VAL A 14 21.57 17.00 16.38
N ALA A 15 22.50 17.41 17.24
CA ALA A 15 23.84 17.90 16.90
C ALA A 15 24.93 17.13 17.66
N ASP A 16 26.20 17.34 17.31
CA ASP A 16 27.39 16.82 18.02
C ASP A 16 27.32 15.33 18.36
N ARG A 17 26.87 14.52 17.39
CA ARG A 17 26.65 13.09 17.56
C ARG A 17 27.97 12.32 17.56
N THR A 18 28.18 11.52 18.61
CA THR A 18 29.17 10.46 18.69
C THR A 18 28.49 9.09 18.76
N ALA A 19 29.25 8.02 18.97
CA ALA A 19 28.69 6.69 19.20
C ALA A 19 27.80 6.63 20.45
N ASN A 20 28.08 7.44 21.48
CA ASN A 20 27.43 7.35 22.79
C ASN A 20 26.82 8.67 23.28
N THR A 21 26.98 9.77 22.54
CA THR A 21 26.50 11.09 22.95
C THR A 21 25.88 11.82 21.78
N PHE A 22 24.96 12.73 22.08
CA PHE A 22 24.44 13.71 21.15
C PHE A 22 23.94 14.92 21.92
N VAL A 23 23.77 16.05 21.22
CA VAL A 23 23.23 17.29 21.76
C VAL A 23 21.85 17.54 21.15
N LEU A 24 20.88 17.93 21.98
CA LEU A 24 19.56 18.36 21.53
C LEU A 24 19.58 19.88 21.31
N SER A 25 19.67 20.31 20.06
CA SER A 25 19.76 21.73 19.69
C SER A 25 18.52 22.49 20.14
N GLY A 26 18.72 23.66 20.76
CA GLY A 26 17.62 24.49 21.26
C GLY A 26 16.92 23.94 22.52
N SER A 27 17.32 22.77 23.02
CA SER A 27 16.83 22.28 24.30
C SER A 27 17.44 23.11 25.45
N ASN A 28 16.64 23.46 26.45
CA ASN A 28 17.10 24.08 27.70
C ASN A 28 16.59 23.26 28.89
N PRO A 29 17.11 22.04 29.09
CA PRO A 29 16.72 21.21 30.22
C PRO A 29 17.13 21.91 31.53
N ARG A 30 16.17 22.53 32.22
CA ARG A 30 16.38 23.09 33.56
C ARG A 30 16.51 21.94 34.56
N GLY A 31 17.73 21.54 34.91
CA GLY A 31 17.93 20.48 35.90
C GLY A 31 19.33 19.86 35.91
N GLN A 32 19.56 18.99 36.90
CA GLN A 32 20.81 18.24 37.09
C GLN A 32 21.03 17.19 35.99
N SER A 33 22.28 16.71 35.87
CA SER A 33 22.66 15.60 34.99
C SER A 33 21.75 14.39 35.22
N TYR A 34 21.01 14.00 34.18
CA TYR A 34 20.21 12.79 34.19
C TYR A 34 21.10 11.56 33.99
N SER A 35 21.01 10.59 34.90
CA SER A 35 21.99 9.50 34.97
C SER A 35 21.53 8.18 34.34
N SER A 36 20.23 7.84 34.28
CA SER A 36 19.76 6.61 33.62
C SER A 36 18.23 6.52 33.42
N GLY A 37 17.79 5.74 32.42
CA GLY A 37 16.38 5.33 32.20
C GLY A 37 15.60 6.10 31.12
N GLY A 38 16.29 6.83 30.24
CA GLY A 38 15.67 7.59 29.15
C GLY A 38 15.85 6.91 27.81
N THR A 39 14.80 6.91 27.00
CA THR A 39 14.85 6.55 25.58
C THR A 39 14.84 7.80 24.72
N ALA A 40 15.54 7.73 23.59
CA ALA A 40 15.45 8.68 22.49
C ALA A 40 15.27 7.85 21.22
N TRP A 41 14.48 8.36 20.29
CA TRP A 41 14.18 7.69 19.02
C TRP A 41 14.60 8.59 17.87
N CYS A 42 15.06 8.00 16.77
CA CYS A 42 15.20 8.76 15.53
C CYS A 42 13.82 9.09 14.95
N ALA A 43 13.75 10.23 14.26
CA ALA A 43 12.53 10.80 13.71
C ALA A 43 12.60 10.98 12.18
N ASP A 44 13.52 10.27 11.52
CA ASP A 44 13.70 10.29 10.07
C ASP A 44 12.81 9.24 9.39
N TYR A 45 12.59 9.37 8.08
CA TYR A 45 11.88 8.34 7.32
C TYR A 45 12.57 6.97 7.46
N GLY A 46 11.80 5.93 7.76
CA GLY A 46 12.27 4.58 8.05
C GLY A 46 12.56 4.32 9.54
N CYS A 47 12.53 5.33 10.40
CA CYS A 47 12.65 5.17 11.85
C CYS A 47 11.33 4.75 12.52
N GLN A 48 11.40 4.36 13.80
CA GLN A 48 10.22 4.06 14.61
C GLN A 48 9.25 5.24 14.67
N TYR A 49 9.76 6.46 14.74
CA TYR A 49 8.97 7.67 14.60
C TYR A 49 9.44 8.41 13.35
N PHE A 50 8.53 9.14 12.73
CA PHE A 50 8.84 10.04 11.63
C PHE A 50 8.21 11.39 11.91
N THR A 51 9.03 12.44 11.89
CA THR A 51 8.58 13.81 12.02
C THR A 51 8.58 14.49 10.67
N TYR A 52 7.45 15.09 10.31
CA TYR A 52 7.23 15.70 9.02
C TYR A 52 6.41 17.00 9.17
N THR A 53 6.47 17.85 8.15
CA THR A 53 5.61 19.03 8.09
C THR A 53 4.25 18.63 7.56
N GLY A 54 3.21 18.79 8.37
CA GLY A 54 1.83 18.59 7.94
C GLY A 54 1.42 19.61 6.87
N ARG A 55 0.36 19.30 6.12
CA ARG A 55 -0.15 20.09 4.99
C ARG A 55 -0.27 21.59 5.28
N TRP A 56 -0.70 21.95 6.48
CA TRP A 56 -0.89 23.35 6.91
C TRP A 56 0.31 23.95 7.67
N GLY A 57 1.48 23.30 7.62
CA GLY A 57 2.73 23.81 8.18
C GLY A 57 3.02 23.40 9.63
N ALA A 58 2.09 22.72 10.31
CA ALA A 58 2.33 22.19 11.65
C ALA A 58 3.28 21.00 11.61
N GLU A 59 4.25 20.93 12.51
CA GLU A 59 5.08 19.74 12.68
C GLU A 59 4.24 18.59 13.27
N ARG A 60 4.37 17.41 12.67
CA ARG A 60 3.65 16.19 13.05
C ARG A 60 4.65 15.07 13.27
N THR A 61 4.35 14.19 14.22
CA THR A 61 5.13 12.98 14.45
C THR A 61 4.19 11.78 14.46
N SER A 62 4.47 10.81 13.60
CA SER A 62 3.73 9.55 13.54
C SER A 62 4.67 8.39 13.83
N GLN A 63 4.14 7.35 14.48
CA GLN A 63 4.88 6.11 14.69
C GLN A 63 4.71 5.20 13.48
N ILE A 64 5.76 4.48 13.09
CA ILE A 64 5.69 3.48 12.03
C ILE A 64 4.68 2.38 12.37
N SER A 65 3.98 1.88 11.36
CA SER A 65 3.05 0.76 11.49
C SER A 65 3.57 -0.51 10.81
N THR A 66 2.83 -1.60 10.92
CA THR A 66 3.05 -2.82 10.15
C THR A 66 2.47 -2.76 8.74
N CYS A 67 1.76 -1.68 8.39
CA CYS A 67 1.34 -1.41 7.03
C CYS A 67 2.49 -0.84 6.20
N VAL A 68 2.24 -0.68 4.91
CA VAL A 68 3.22 -0.25 3.91
C VAL A 68 2.58 0.77 2.97
N SER A 69 3.42 1.61 2.37
CA SER A 69 3.07 2.52 1.27
C SER A 69 3.72 2.04 -0.03
N GLU A 70 3.53 2.79 -1.12
CA GLU A 70 4.12 2.48 -2.42
C GLU A 70 5.65 2.49 -2.37
N ARG A 71 6.27 1.70 -3.25
CA ARG A 71 7.68 1.90 -3.60
C ARG A 71 7.81 3.19 -4.39
N THR A 72 8.94 3.87 -4.27
CA THR A 72 9.24 5.08 -5.04
C THR A 72 10.53 4.92 -5.82
N GLY A 73 10.77 5.82 -6.78
CA GLY A 73 11.98 5.80 -7.60
C GLY A 73 11.96 4.70 -8.66
N ALA A 74 13.13 4.16 -9.01
CA ALA A 74 13.30 3.27 -10.16
C ALA A 74 12.54 1.94 -10.03
N ASP A 75 12.22 1.51 -8.81
CA ASP A 75 11.53 0.24 -8.54
C ASP A 75 10.05 0.44 -8.18
N ALA A 76 9.48 1.63 -8.43
CA ALA A 76 8.10 1.98 -8.07
C ALA A 76 7.06 0.99 -8.65
N TYR A 77 7.29 0.52 -9.87
CA TYR A 77 6.39 -0.39 -10.60
C TYR A 77 7.11 -1.69 -10.99
N THR A 78 7.87 -2.25 -10.06
CA THR A 78 8.60 -3.51 -10.27
C THR A 78 8.32 -4.50 -9.15
N ASP A 79 8.50 -5.79 -9.45
CA ASP A 79 8.49 -6.85 -8.45
C ASP A 79 9.89 -7.17 -7.89
N ARG A 80 10.86 -6.25 -8.02
CA ARG A 80 12.22 -6.44 -7.48
C ARG A 80 12.17 -6.92 -6.03
N SER A 81 13.06 -7.84 -5.66
CA SER A 81 13.03 -8.46 -4.34
C SER A 81 13.08 -7.41 -3.21
N PRO A 82 12.32 -7.58 -2.11
CA PRO A 82 12.35 -6.67 -0.97
C PRO A 82 13.72 -6.59 -0.26
N ALA A 83 14.64 -7.53 -0.52
CA ALA A 83 16.02 -7.47 -0.06
C ALA A 83 16.86 -6.40 -0.80
N GLU A 84 16.50 -6.10 -2.05
CA GLU A 84 17.19 -5.12 -2.89
C GLU A 84 16.46 -3.77 -2.90
N ALA A 85 15.13 -3.80 -3.04
CA ALA A 85 14.28 -2.61 -3.03
C ALA A 85 13.16 -2.79 -2.00
N ARG A 86 13.26 -2.09 -0.88
CA ARG A 86 12.25 -2.18 0.19
C ARG A 86 10.93 -1.55 -0.26
N VAL A 87 9.82 -2.10 0.20
CA VAL A 87 8.51 -1.43 0.14
C VAL A 87 8.51 -0.19 1.04
N GLY A 88 7.65 0.78 0.74
CA GLY A 88 7.57 2.01 1.52
C GLY A 88 7.08 1.75 2.94
N ALA A 89 7.70 2.42 3.93
CA ALA A 89 7.17 2.44 5.29
C ALA A 89 5.80 3.14 5.33
N ASN A 90 4.92 2.77 6.26
CA ASN A 90 3.67 3.50 6.49
C ASN A 90 3.64 4.11 7.89
N TYR A 91 3.42 5.42 7.93
CA TYR A 91 3.23 6.24 9.11
C TYR A 91 1.76 6.69 9.15
N PRO A 92 0.87 5.91 9.78
CA PRO A 92 -0.56 6.19 9.78
C PRO A 92 -0.85 7.52 10.47
N ILE A 93 -2.00 8.10 10.11
CA ILE A 93 -2.48 9.37 10.63
C ILE A 93 -3.83 9.19 11.31
N PRO A 94 -4.26 10.11 12.19
CA PRO A 94 -5.58 10.07 12.77
C PRO A 94 -6.69 9.97 11.72
N GLY A 95 -7.65 9.07 11.95
CA GLY A 95 -8.74 8.81 11.02
C GLY A 95 -8.37 7.89 9.84
N ASN A 96 -7.13 7.42 9.75
CA ASN A 96 -6.71 6.45 8.74
C ASN A 96 -5.66 5.48 9.30
N ASN A 97 -6.13 4.53 10.09
CA ASN A 97 -5.28 3.55 10.77
C ASN A 97 -4.98 2.37 9.84
N CYS A 98 -3.84 1.72 10.09
CA CYS A 98 -3.49 0.45 9.46
C CYS A 98 -4.59 -0.60 9.73
N PRO A 99 -5.11 -1.31 8.71
CA PRO A 99 -6.05 -2.41 8.90
C PRO A 99 -5.49 -3.50 9.82
N SER A 100 -6.36 -4.17 10.57
CA SER A 100 -5.95 -5.27 11.46
C SER A 100 -5.74 -6.59 10.71
N ASN A 101 -6.42 -6.78 9.58
CA ASN A 101 -6.26 -7.96 8.75
C ASN A 101 -4.88 -7.95 8.07
N ALA A 102 -4.14 -9.05 8.20
CA ALA A 102 -2.88 -9.24 7.51
C ALA A 102 -3.10 -9.83 6.10
N LEU A 103 -2.15 -9.58 5.20
CA LEU A 103 -2.11 -10.26 3.91
C LEU A 103 -2.05 -11.77 4.12
N VAL A 104 -2.86 -12.51 3.36
CA VAL A 104 -2.81 -13.97 3.29
C VAL A 104 -1.93 -14.36 2.09
N PRO A 105 -0.77 -15.02 2.29
CA PRO A 105 0.01 -15.57 1.18
C PRO A 105 -0.76 -16.64 0.42
N LEU A 106 -0.29 -17.00 -0.79
CA LEU A 106 -0.92 -18.04 -1.60
C LEU A 106 -1.17 -19.33 -0.79
N THR A 107 -2.37 -19.87 -0.88
CA THR A 107 -2.75 -21.10 -0.16
C THR A 107 -3.86 -21.82 -0.91
N SER A 108 -3.89 -23.15 -0.78
CA SER A 108 -5.00 -23.99 -1.23
C SER A 108 -6.05 -24.25 -0.14
N ASP A 109 -5.86 -23.72 1.08
CA ASP A 109 -6.80 -23.89 2.19
C ASP A 109 -8.01 -22.96 2.03
N ARG A 110 -9.05 -23.50 1.38
CA ARG A 110 -10.32 -22.80 1.17
C ARG A 110 -10.99 -22.38 2.48
N THR A 111 -10.95 -23.24 3.50
CA THR A 111 -11.59 -22.94 4.79
C THR A 111 -10.94 -21.74 5.44
N TYR A 112 -9.61 -21.73 5.49
CA TYR A 112 -8.84 -20.59 5.99
C TYR A 112 -9.14 -19.31 5.21
N LEU A 113 -9.14 -19.35 3.87
CA LEU A 113 -9.48 -18.19 3.04
C LEU A 113 -10.88 -17.64 3.35
N THR A 114 -11.90 -18.50 3.43
CA THR A 114 -13.26 -18.04 3.74
C THR A 114 -13.41 -17.45 5.14
N GLN A 115 -12.66 -17.94 6.12
CA GLN A 115 -12.63 -17.35 7.46
C GLN A 115 -11.97 -15.97 7.46
N GLN A 116 -10.85 -15.80 6.75
CA GLN A 116 -10.17 -14.50 6.65
C GLN A 116 -11.04 -13.47 5.92
N ILE A 117 -11.71 -13.87 4.82
CA ILE A 117 -12.66 -13.01 4.10
C ILE A 117 -13.80 -12.55 5.02
N GLY A 118 -14.36 -13.45 5.84
CA GLY A 118 -15.42 -13.11 6.80
C GLY A 118 -14.99 -12.17 7.93
N GLN A 119 -13.70 -11.91 8.09
CA GLN A 119 -13.14 -10.98 9.07
C GLN A 119 -12.80 -9.61 8.47
N LEU A 120 -12.96 -9.43 7.16
CA LEU A 120 -12.73 -8.13 6.52
C LEU A 120 -13.81 -7.14 6.96
N THR A 121 -13.39 -5.95 7.37
CA THR A 121 -14.28 -4.84 7.68
C THR A 121 -13.97 -3.67 6.75
N ALA A 122 -15.01 -3.04 6.23
CA ALA A 122 -14.84 -1.79 5.48
C ALA A 122 -14.47 -0.66 6.45
N GLY A 123 -13.49 0.15 6.08
CA GLY A 123 -13.06 1.30 6.87
C GLY A 123 -11.86 2.01 6.26
N GLY A 124 -11.67 3.26 6.65
CA GLY A 124 -10.54 4.07 6.19
C GLY A 124 -10.77 4.60 4.78
N SER A 125 -9.80 4.35 3.91
CA SER A 125 -9.69 4.95 2.58
C SER A 125 -9.22 3.91 1.56
N THR A 126 -9.03 4.32 0.30
CA THR A 126 -8.77 3.42 -0.82
C THR A 126 -7.38 3.67 -1.40
N ALA A 127 -6.40 2.90 -0.94
CA ALA A 127 -5.05 2.83 -1.51
C ALA A 127 -4.94 1.65 -2.51
N GLY A 128 -5.78 1.67 -3.54
CA GLY A 128 -5.94 0.53 -4.45
C GLY A 128 -4.67 0.18 -5.23
N GLN A 129 -3.83 1.18 -5.55
CA GLN A 129 -2.50 0.99 -6.15
C GLN A 129 -1.55 0.19 -5.24
N VAL A 130 -1.61 0.38 -3.91
CA VAL A 130 -0.84 -0.42 -2.95
C VAL A 130 -1.38 -1.86 -2.94
N GLY A 131 -2.70 -2.03 -2.89
CA GLY A 131 -3.34 -3.33 -2.94
C GLY A 131 -2.98 -4.13 -4.20
N LEU A 132 -2.96 -3.46 -5.35
CA LEU A 132 -2.59 -4.04 -6.64
C LEU A 132 -1.12 -4.48 -6.67
N ALA A 133 -0.20 -3.64 -6.19
CA ALA A 133 1.21 -4.00 -6.05
C ALA A 133 1.38 -5.26 -5.20
N TRP A 134 0.67 -5.37 -4.07
CA TRP A 134 0.74 -6.58 -3.23
C TRP A 134 0.05 -7.80 -3.85
N GLY A 135 -0.95 -7.61 -4.70
CA GLY A 135 -1.48 -8.66 -5.56
C GLY A 135 -0.41 -9.23 -6.49
N TRP A 136 0.36 -8.37 -7.14
CA TRP A 136 1.51 -8.78 -7.96
C TRP A 136 2.59 -9.49 -7.13
N TYR A 137 2.97 -8.90 -6.00
CA TYR A 137 4.01 -9.44 -5.12
C TYR A 137 3.65 -10.82 -4.58
N ALA A 138 2.37 -11.08 -4.29
CA ALA A 138 1.90 -12.40 -3.86
C ALA A 138 2.10 -13.48 -4.94
N VAL A 139 2.01 -13.11 -6.23
CA VAL A 139 2.23 -14.03 -7.36
C VAL A 139 3.64 -13.94 -7.96
N SER A 140 4.53 -13.11 -7.39
CA SER A 140 5.91 -12.97 -7.85
C SER A 140 6.86 -13.93 -7.10
N PRO A 141 7.73 -14.68 -7.81
CA PRO A 141 8.77 -15.46 -7.18
C PRO A 141 9.84 -14.60 -6.49
N ASN A 142 9.99 -13.31 -6.84
CA ASN A 142 11.00 -12.41 -6.28
C ASN A 142 10.67 -12.00 -4.82
N PHE A 143 9.41 -12.17 -4.41
CA PHE A 143 8.92 -11.94 -3.06
C PHE A 143 8.86 -13.20 -2.18
N ASN A 144 9.26 -14.36 -2.72
CA ASN A 144 9.17 -15.64 -2.02
C ASN A 144 9.92 -15.72 -0.69
N SER A 145 10.91 -14.86 -0.47
CA SER A 145 11.65 -14.77 0.79
C SER A 145 10.80 -14.27 1.96
N LEU A 146 9.68 -13.58 1.70
CA LEU A 146 8.76 -13.12 2.74
C LEU A 146 7.80 -14.22 3.21
N TRP A 147 7.60 -15.27 2.41
CA TRP A 147 6.56 -16.27 2.67
C TRP A 147 7.04 -17.35 3.66
N PRO A 148 6.22 -17.68 4.68
CA PRO A 148 6.64 -18.50 5.80
C PRO A 148 6.91 -19.97 5.44
N SER A 149 6.31 -20.45 4.34
CA SER A 149 6.45 -21.82 3.86
C SER A 149 6.64 -21.86 2.35
N THR A 150 7.27 -22.92 1.86
CA THR A 150 7.39 -23.19 0.42
C THR A 150 6.05 -23.40 -0.26
N MET A 151 5.02 -23.85 0.46
CA MET A 151 3.66 -24.00 -0.08
C MET A 151 3.00 -22.65 -0.40
N ASN A 152 3.49 -21.56 0.20
CA ASN A 152 3.00 -20.22 -0.05
C ASN A 152 3.76 -19.49 -1.16
N ARG A 153 4.80 -20.12 -1.71
CA ARG A 153 5.68 -19.49 -2.69
C ARG A 153 5.10 -19.56 -4.08
N ALA A 154 5.20 -18.44 -4.80
CA ALA A 154 4.89 -18.38 -6.21
C ALA A 154 5.94 -19.15 -7.01
N ALA A 155 5.49 -19.93 -7.99
CA ALA A 155 6.39 -20.57 -8.97
C ALA A 155 7.10 -19.51 -9.83
N ALA A 156 8.21 -19.90 -10.46
CA ALA A 156 8.98 -19.00 -11.34
C ALA A 156 8.15 -18.56 -12.55
N TYR A 157 8.39 -17.35 -13.06
CA TYR A 157 7.87 -16.87 -14.34
C TYR A 157 8.25 -17.83 -15.47
N GLY A 158 7.40 -17.92 -16.51
CA GLY A 158 7.64 -18.77 -17.68
C GLY A 158 7.63 -20.28 -17.42
N SER A 159 7.27 -20.75 -16.21
CA SER A 159 7.18 -22.19 -15.93
C SER A 159 6.13 -22.88 -16.81
N ASN A 160 6.45 -24.05 -17.35
CA ASN A 160 5.50 -24.83 -18.16
C ASN A 160 4.23 -25.15 -17.37
N ASN A 161 3.08 -25.07 -18.03
CA ASN A 161 1.76 -25.37 -17.48
C ASN A 161 1.40 -24.50 -16.24
N LEU A 162 2.00 -23.31 -16.14
CA LEU A 162 1.67 -22.32 -15.12
C LEU A 162 0.83 -21.20 -15.72
N LEU A 163 -0.17 -20.78 -14.97
CA LEU A 163 -0.87 -19.51 -15.15
C LEU A 163 -0.68 -18.68 -13.89
N LYS A 164 -0.39 -17.39 -14.05
CA LYS A 164 -0.39 -16.41 -12.97
C LYS A 164 -1.56 -15.47 -13.22
N VAL A 165 -2.39 -15.30 -12.19
CA VAL A 165 -3.63 -14.53 -12.29
C VAL A 165 -3.75 -13.61 -11.08
N VAL A 166 -4.06 -12.35 -11.34
CA VAL A 166 -4.45 -11.37 -10.33
C VAL A 166 -5.90 -10.97 -10.60
N VAL A 167 -6.72 -10.95 -9.55
CA VAL A 167 -8.09 -10.45 -9.62
C VAL A 167 -8.17 -9.22 -8.73
N MET A 168 -8.42 -8.07 -9.35
CA MET A 168 -8.55 -6.79 -8.69
C MET A 168 -10.04 -6.46 -8.56
N MET A 169 -10.47 -6.10 -7.35
CA MET A 169 -11.85 -5.68 -7.08
C MET A 169 -11.85 -4.36 -6.34
N THR A 170 -12.71 -3.43 -6.76
CA THR A 170 -12.90 -2.14 -6.09
C THR A 170 -14.31 -1.62 -6.28
N ASP A 171 -14.77 -0.84 -5.31
CA ASP A 171 -16.07 -0.16 -5.28
C ASP A 171 -15.92 1.37 -5.16
N GLY A 172 -14.70 1.89 -5.25
CA GLY A 172 -14.43 3.29 -4.94
C GLY A 172 -13.15 3.84 -5.53
N GLU A 173 -13.12 5.17 -5.60
CA GLU A 173 -12.03 5.95 -6.16
C GLU A 173 -10.73 5.82 -5.37
N PHE A 174 -9.60 5.85 -6.07
CA PHE A 174 -8.28 5.70 -5.46
C PHE A 174 -7.86 7.04 -4.89
N ASN A 175 -8.08 7.22 -3.59
CA ASN A 175 -7.94 8.52 -2.93
C ASN A 175 -6.73 8.62 -2.00
N THR A 176 -5.93 7.56 -1.85
CA THR A 176 -4.87 7.50 -0.82
C THR A 176 -3.49 7.21 -1.38
N PRO A 177 -2.84 8.19 -2.03
CA PRO A 177 -1.42 8.13 -2.35
C PRO A 177 -0.54 8.66 -1.21
N TYR A 178 0.72 8.25 -1.15
CA TYR A 178 1.65 8.60 -0.07
C TYR A 178 2.86 9.44 -0.52
N CYS A 179 3.39 10.22 0.41
CA CYS A 179 4.70 10.87 0.34
C CYS A 179 5.47 10.57 1.63
N ASP A 180 6.65 9.95 1.50
CA ASP A 180 7.48 9.48 2.62
C ASP A 180 6.66 8.65 3.64
N GLY A 181 5.79 7.78 3.13
CA GLY A 181 4.99 6.88 3.95
C GLY A 181 3.85 7.52 4.74
N VAL A 182 3.60 8.81 4.55
CA VAL A 182 2.46 9.53 5.09
C VAL A 182 1.54 9.91 3.93
N ILE A 183 0.22 9.91 4.14
CA ILE A 183 -0.75 10.33 3.11
C ILE A 183 -0.39 11.72 2.59
N ALA A 184 -0.27 11.86 1.26
CA ALA A 184 0.22 13.07 0.62
C ALA A 184 -0.79 14.23 0.65
N GLN A 185 -0.34 15.49 0.46
CA GLN A 185 -1.24 16.65 0.50
C GLN A 185 -2.31 16.62 -0.59
N ASN A 186 -1.99 16.01 -1.73
CA ASN A 186 -2.85 15.90 -2.91
C ASN A 186 -3.69 14.61 -2.90
N ALA A 187 -3.79 13.92 -1.77
CA ALA A 187 -4.72 12.82 -1.58
C ALA A 187 -6.18 13.27 -1.77
N GLY A 188 -7.01 12.35 -2.27
CA GLY A 188 -8.44 12.56 -2.45
C GLY A 188 -9.21 12.65 -1.12
N ALA A 189 -10.49 12.99 -1.21
CA ALA A 189 -11.36 13.05 -0.04
C ALA A 189 -11.54 11.66 0.60
N GLY A 190 -11.68 11.61 1.92
CA GLY A 190 -11.86 10.36 2.69
C GLY A 190 -10.58 9.75 3.26
N SER A 191 -9.41 10.33 2.98
CA SER A 191 -8.10 9.77 3.36
C SER A 191 -7.58 10.23 4.73
N GLY A 192 -8.44 10.28 5.76
CA GLY A 192 -8.07 10.69 7.12
C GLY A 192 -8.01 12.21 7.37
N ASP A 193 -7.48 12.62 8.53
CA ASP A 193 -7.40 14.04 8.92
C ASP A 193 -6.36 14.81 8.06
N THR A 194 -6.86 15.72 7.23
CA THR A 194 -6.04 16.55 6.34
C THR A 194 -4.97 17.40 7.06
N ASN A 195 -5.13 17.68 8.36
CA ASN A 195 -4.11 18.37 9.15
C ASN A 195 -2.84 17.54 9.39
N TRP A 196 -2.93 16.23 9.14
CA TRP A 196 -1.85 15.26 9.29
C TRP A 196 -1.35 14.71 7.96
N HIS A 197 -1.93 15.13 6.83
CA HIS A 197 -1.34 14.85 5.52
C HIS A 197 0.06 15.46 5.45
N ASN A 198 0.98 14.79 4.78
CA ASN A 198 2.31 15.32 4.51
C ASN A 198 2.20 16.54 3.59
N ARG A 199 3.08 17.52 3.74
CA ARG A 199 3.09 18.74 2.91
C ARG A 199 3.59 18.53 1.48
N CYS A 200 4.21 17.39 1.19
CA CYS A 200 4.58 17.03 -0.17
C CYS A 200 3.45 16.32 -0.92
N ASP A 201 3.49 16.43 -2.24
CA ASP A 201 2.66 15.65 -3.15
C ASP A 201 3.14 14.19 -3.21
N ALA A 202 2.26 13.31 -3.64
CA ALA A 202 2.55 11.91 -3.87
C ALA A 202 3.76 11.75 -4.82
N GLN A 203 4.77 11.00 -4.38
CA GLN A 203 6.06 10.90 -5.08
C GLN A 203 5.94 10.23 -6.46
N ASN A 204 4.94 9.35 -6.61
CA ASN A 204 4.63 8.65 -7.86
C ASN A 204 3.44 9.25 -8.62
N GLY A 205 2.97 10.45 -8.24
CA GLY A 205 1.83 11.10 -8.87
C GLY A 205 0.47 10.43 -8.56
N SER A 206 -0.44 10.48 -9.53
CA SER A 206 -1.83 10.00 -9.39
C SER A 206 -1.89 8.51 -9.01
N PRO A 207 -2.63 8.11 -7.97
CA PRO A 207 -2.77 6.69 -7.61
C PRO A 207 -3.46 5.87 -8.70
N PHE A 208 -4.28 6.50 -9.55
CA PHE A 208 -4.89 5.84 -10.72
C PHE A 208 -3.84 5.46 -11.76
N GLN A 209 -2.98 6.42 -12.14
CA GLN A 209 -1.87 6.15 -13.06
C GLN A 209 -0.91 5.11 -12.48
N GLN A 210 -0.59 5.21 -11.19
CA GLN A 210 0.25 4.20 -10.51
C GLN A 210 -0.32 2.79 -10.65
N ALA A 211 -1.65 2.63 -10.56
CA ALA A 211 -2.29 1.34 -10.74
C ALA A 211 -2.14 0.82 -12.17
N VAL A 212 -2.31 1.68 -13.18
CA VAL A 212 -2.14 1.32 -14.59
C VAL A 212 -0.70 0.91 -14.91
N GLU A 213 0.30 1.65 -14.42
CA GLU A 213 1.72 1.29 -14.60
C GLU A 213 2.05 -0.08 -13.99
N LEU A 214 1.49 -0.39 -12.81
CA LEU A 214 1.61 -1.72 -12.20
C LEU A 214 0.92 -2.79 -13.05
N CYS A 215 -0.23 -2.49 -13.64
CA CYS A 215 -0.95 -3.41 -14.52
C CYS A 215 -0.17 -3.69 -15.81
N ASP A 216 0.43 -2.67 -16.42
CA ASP A 216 1.26 -2.82 -17.61
C ASP A 216 2.49 -3.67 -17.30
N ALA A 217 3.21 -3.39 -16.20
CA ALA A 217 4.35 -4.18 -15.77
C ALA A 217 3.98 -5.64 -15.44
N MET A 218 2.79 -5.89 -14.88
CA MET A 218 2.29 -7.25 -14.67
C MET A 218 2.00 -7.98 -16.00
N LYS A 219 1.39 -7.30 -16.97
CA LYS A 219 1.08 -7.89 -18.29
C LYS A 219 2.36 -8.24 -19.05
N ASP A 220 3.42 -7.44 -18.90
CA ASP A 220 4.75 -7.72 -19.48
C ASP A 220 5.37 -9.01 -18.92
N GLU A 221 4.96 -9.45 -17.72
CA GLU A 221 5.36 -10.73 -17.08
C GLU A 221 4.35 -11.87 -17.34
N ASP A 222 3.52 -11.74 -18.39
CA ASP A 222 2.46 -12.69 -18.78
C ASP A 222 1.43 -12.98 -17.66
N ILE A 223 1.19 -12.02 -16.76
CA ILE A 223 0.17 -12.15 -15.72
C ILE A 223 -1.19 -11.74 -16.29
N ILE A 224 -2.19 -12.61 -16.08
CA ILE A 224 -3.57 -12.33 -16.45
C ILE A 224 -4.24 -11.51 -15.33
N ILE A 225 -4.82 -10.38 -15.69
CA ILE A 225 -5.48 -9.46 -14.77
C ILE A 225 -6.97 -9.43 -15.09
N TYR A 226 -7.76 -9.82 -14.11
CA TYR A 226 -9.21 -9.62 -14.10
C TYR A 226 -9.55 -8.43 -13.21
N THR A 227 -10.48 -7.59 -13.65
CA THR A 227 -10.94 -6.42 -12.88
C THR A 227 -12.43 -6.51 -12.60
N VAL A 228 -12.82 -6.13 -11.38
CA VAL A 228 -14.21 -6.16 -10.91
C VAL A 228 -14.56 -4.82 -10.27
N GLY A 229 -15.36 -4.01 -10.95
CA GLY A 229 -15.88 -2.74 -10.44
C GLY A 229 -17.28 -2.89 -9.86
N LEU A 230 -17.40 -2.95 -8.53
CA LEU A 230 -18.69 -3.03 -7.88
C LEU A 230 -19.30 -1.63 -7.74
N ASP A 231 -20.44 -1.39 -8.38
CA ASP A 231 -21.16 -0.11 -8.30
C ASP A 231 -20.28 1.11 -8.64
N VAL A 232 -19.28 0.92 -9.49
CA VAL A 232 -18.42 2.01 -9.96
C VAL A 232 -19.21 2.80 -10.99
N ALA A 233 -19.48 4.06 -10.66
CA ALA A 233 -20.22 4.95 -11.53
C ALA A 233 -19.60 5.02 -12.92
N ASN A 234 -20.43 5.22 -13.95
CA ASN A 234 -19.94 5.66 -15.24
C ASN A 234 -19.43 7.09 -15.02
N ALA A 235 -18.13 7.23 -14.77
CA ALA A 235 -17.49 8.52 -14.81
C ALA A 235 -17.55 9.03 -16.25
N ASN A 236 -17.92 10.30 -16.41
CA ASN A 236 -17.60 10.96 -17.66
C ASN A 236 -16.08 11.13 -17.67
N ASP A 237 -15.43 10.77 -18.77
CA ASP A 237 -14.02 11.08 -19.01
C ASP A 237 -13.92 12.62 -19.14
N ASP A 238 -13.75 13.28 -18.00
CA ASP A 238 -13.65 14.73 -17.90
C ASP A 238 -12.29 15.22 -18.40
N THR A 239 -11.28 14.32 -18.51
CA THR A 239 -9.95 14.62 -19.04
C THR A 239 -9.44 13.55 -20.02
N PRO A 240 -9.78 13.67 -21.33
CA PRO A 240 -9.49 12.63 -22.31
C PRO A 240 -8.04 12.15 -22.31
N ASN A 241 -7.87 10.83 -22.26
CA ASN A 241 -6.59 10.11 -22.22
C ASN A 241 -5.80 10.25 -20.91
N VAL A 242 -6.47 10.60 -19.81
CA VAL A 242 -5.91 10.52 -18.46
C VAL A 242 -6.72 9.50 -17.70
N VAL A 243 -6.05 8.63 -16.94
CA VAL A 243 -6.72 7.72 -16.02
C VAL A 243 -6.84 8.43 -14.67
N ASP A 244 -8.05 8.88 -14.34
CA ASP A 244 -8.34 9.63 -13.12
C ASP A 244 -9.55 9.12 -12.35
N THR A 245 -10.18 8.05 -12.84
CA THR A 245 -11.29 7.37 -12.17
C THR A 245 -11.03 5.87 -11.95
N ALA A 246 -11.73 5.29 -10.98
CA ALA A 246 -11.69 3.86 -10.70
C ALA A 246 -12.18 3.05 -11.92
N ARG A 247 -13.14 3.60 -12.67
CA ARG A 247 -13.67 2.96 -13.87
C ARG A 247 -12.61 2.82 -14.96
N GLU A 248 -11.87 3.88 -15.24
CA GLU A 248 -10.79 3.86 -16.23
C GLU A 248 -9.65 2.94 -15.79
N VAL A 249 -9.34 2.88 -14.48
CA VAL A 249 -8.39 1.89 -13.96
C VAL A 249 -8.89 0.48 -14.23
N ILE A 250 -10.15 0.16 -13.92
CA ILE A 250 -10.75 -1.16 -14.15
C ILE A 250 -10.64 -1.57 -15.62
N GLU A 251 -10.91 -0.66 -16.55
CA GLU A 251 -10.87 -0.93 -17.99
C GLU A 251 -9.43 -1.03 -18.52
N SER A 252 -8.52 -0.17 -18.07
CA SER A 252 -7.13 -0.12 -18.54
C SER A 252 -6.25 -1.23 -17.96
N CYS A 253 -6.53 -1.65 -16.73
CA CYS A 253 -5.75 -2.67 -16.03
C CYS A 253 -6.02 -4.10 -16.50
N ALA A 254 -7.25 -4.40 -16.94
CA ALA A 254 -7.62 -5.73 -17.36
C ALA A 254 -6.76 -6.21 -18.55
N THR A 255 -6.46 -7.52 -18.62
CA THR A 255 -5.67 -8.07 -19.74
C THR A 255 -6.36 -7.87 -21.09
N SER A 256 -7.70 -7.88 -21.12
CA SER A 256 -8.50 -7.48 -22.26
C SER A 256 -9.90 -7.04 -21.80
N ALA A 257 -10.71 -6.51 -22.72
CA ALA A 257 -12.10 -6.16 -22.42
C ALA A 257 -12.93 -7.34 -21.87
N ASP A 258 -12.59 -8.58 -22.25
CA ASP A 258 -13.26 -9.80 -21.75
C ASP A 258 -12.92 -10.11 -20.28
N HIS A 259 -11.93 -9.42 -19.72
CA HIS A 259 -11.48 -9.57 -18.33
C HIS A 259 -12.05 -8.48 -17.41
N VAL A 260 -12.89 -7.59 -17.94
CA VAL A 260 -13.57 -6.51 -17.21
C VAL A 260 -14.95 -6.98 -16.77
N TYR A 261 -15.25 -6.81 -15.48
CA TYR A 261 -16.58 -7.09 -14.92
C TYR A 261 -17.08 -5.89 -14.12
N LEU A 262 -18.31 -5.48 -14.37
CA LEU A 262 -18.94 -4.30 -13.76
C LEU A 262 -20.29 -4.68 -13.13
N PRO A 263 -20.27 -5.49 -12.05
CA PRO A 263 -21.49 -5.91 -11.39
C PRO A 263 -22.24 -4.73 -10.75
N SER A 264 -23.57 -4.73 -10.89
CA SER A 264 -24.45 -3.71 -10.32
C SER A 264 -25.03 -4.07 -8.94
N GLY A 265 -24.68 -5.25 -8.41
CA GLY A 265 -25.12 -5.73 -7.11
C GLY A 265 -24.71 -7.18 -6.83
N ASP A 266 -25.19 -7.73 -5.71
CA ASP A 266 -24.76 -9.02 -5.17
C ASP A 266 -24.89 -10.20 -6.14
N THR A 267 -25.98 -10.27 -6.90
CA THR A 267 -26.22 -11.37 -7.85
C THR A 267 -25.19 -11.33 -8.97
N ASP A 268 -25.06 -10.17 -9.61
CA ASP A 268 -24.10 -9.95 -10.71
C ASP A 268 -22.67 -10.17 -10.24
N LEU A 269 -22.34 -9.75 -9.02
CA LEU A 269 -21.01 -9.94 -8.43
C LEU A 269 -20.68 -11.43 -8.30
N ARG A 270 -21.63 -12.25 -7.82
CA ARG A 270 -21.47 -13.70 -7.75
C ARG A 270 -21.32 -14.32 -9.14
N GLU A 271 -22.03 -13.81 -10.13
CA GLU A 271 -21.93 -14.28 -11.52
C GLU A 271 -20.59 -13.92 -12.16
N ALA A 272 -20.07 -12.72 -11.92
CA ALA A 272 -18.75 -12.28 -12.36
C ALA A 272 -17.66 -13.21 -11.84
N PHE A 273 -17.60 -13.47 -10.52
CA PHE A 273 -16.61 -14.39 -9.96
C PHE A 273 -16.76 -15.83 -10.46
N ARG A 274 -18.00 -16.29 -10.75
CA ARG A 274 -18.23 -17.60 -11.39
C ARG A 274 -17.73 -17.61 -12.84
N ALA A 275 -17.83 -16.51 -13.57
CA ALA A 275 -17.31 -16.39 -14.93
C ALA A 275 -15.78 -16.41 -14.94
N ILE A 276 -15.14 -15.63 -14.05
CA ILE A 276 -13.68 -15.62 -13.86
C ILE A 276 -13.17 -17.04 -13.55
N ALA A 277 -13.79 -17.74 -12.60
CA ALA A 277 -13.39 -19.09 -12.23
C ALA A 277 -13.48 -20.11 -13.39
N ARG A 278 -14.50 -19.97 -14.25
CA ARG A 278 -14.63 -20.78 -15.48
C ARG A 278 -13.53 -20.44 -16.48
N SER A 279 -13.30 -19.15 -16.76
CA SER A 279 -12.26 -18.68 -17.66
C SER A 279 -10.87 -19.20 -17.28
N ILE A 280 -10.50 -19.09 -15.99
CA ILE A 280 -9.22 -19.61 -15.47
C ILE A 280 -9.12 -21.14 -15.64
N SER A 281 -10.23 -21.86 -15.44
CA SER A 281 -10.25 -23.32 -15.59
C SER A 281 -10.06 -23.75 -17.04
N ASP A 282 -10.73 -23.08 -17.98
CA ASP A 282 -10.62 -23.37 -19.41
C ASP A 282 -9.21 -23.06 -19.94
N LEU A 283 -8.62 -21.93 -19.52
CA LEU A 283 -7.23 -21.57 -19.84
C LEU A 283 -6.22 -22.62 -19.34
N ARG A 284 -6.47 -23.19 -18.16
CA ARG A 284 -5.63 -24.24 -17.59
C ARG A 284 -5.72 -25.55 -18.36
N ILE A 285 -6.87 -25.85 -18.97
CA ILE A 285 -7.07 -27.07 -19.77
C ILE A 285 -6.44 -26.91 -21.17
N ALA A 286 -6.44 -25.70 -21.71
CA ALA A 286 -5.91 -25.40 -23.03
C ALA A 286 -4.37 -25.36 -23.12
N ARG A 287 -3.66 -25.32 -21.98
CA ARG A 287 -2.19 -25.38 -21.89
C ARG A 287 -1.72 -26.78 -21.50
#